data_AF-A0A7H4LV20-F1
#
_entry.id   AF-A0A7H4LV20-F1
#
_cell.length_a   1.000
_cell.length_b   1.000
_cell.length_c   1.000
_cell.angle_alpha   90.00
_cell.angle_beta   90.00
_cell.angle_gamma   90.00
#
_symmetry.space_group_name_H-M   'P 1'
#
loop_
_entity.id
_entity.type
_entity.pdbx_description
1 polymer ?
#
loop_
_entity_poly.entity_id
_entity_poly.type
_entity_poly.pdbx_seq_one_letter_code
_entity_poly.pdbx_strand_id
1 'polypeptide(L)'
;MEPLLHEVATGSLDEGVDALSYLAHARNHDFQFQLGSVVDINRETKTITLAELHNEKGELLVPERKLPYDTLVMALGSTSNDFNTPGVKENCIFLDNPHQARRFHQEMLDLFLKYSANLGANGKVNIAIVGGGATGVELSAELHNAVKQLHSYGYKGLTNEALNVTLVEAGERILPALPPRISGARAQRADQAWRSRIDQNHGHQRRCKRSAHERRRIYQR
;
A
#
# COMPACT_ATOMS: atom_id res chain seq x y z
N MET A 1 -2.02 15.48 -3.22
CA MET A 1 -0.84 14.63 -3.45
C MET A 1 -0.87 13.63 -2.32
N GLU A 2 -0.93 12.33 -2.64
CA GLU A 2 -0.77 11.30 -1.63
C GLU A 2 0.60 11.54 -0.98
N PRO A 3 0.71 11.66 0.36
CA PRO A 3 2.02 11.65 1.00
C PRO A 3 2.76 10.39 0.53
N LEU A 4 4.09 10.43 0.47
CA LEU A 4 4.90 9.28 0.08
C LEU A 4 4.69 8.16 1.12
N LEU A 5 3.61 7.39 0.98
CA LEU A 5 3.20 6.40 1.97
C LEU A 5 4.26 5.29 2.09
N HIS A 6 5.05 5.06 1.05
CA HIS A 6 6.21 4.18 1.10
C HIS A 6 7.34 4.75 1.99
N GLU A 7 7.48 6.06 2.11
CA GLU A 7 8.45 6.72 3.02
C GLU A 7 7.96 6.67 4.46
N VAL A 8 6.66 6.89 4.71
CA VAL A 8 6.06 6.68 6.05
C VAL A 8 6.14 5.20 6.46
N ALA A 9 5.87 4.29 5.53
CA ALA A 9 5.96 2.84 5.77
C ALA A 9 7.39 2.37 6.07
N THR A 10 8.41 3.11 5.62
CA THR A 10 9.83 2.78 5.83
C THR A 10 10.46 3.62 6.94
N GLY A 11 9.73 4.60 7.49
CA GLY A 11 10.14 5.42 8.62
C GLY A 11 11.01 6.62 8.25
N SER A 12 11.04 7.03 6.98
CA SER A 12 11.85 8.16 6.50
C SER A 12 11.15 9.52 6.58
N LEU A 13 9.82 9.55 6.79
CA LEU A 13 9.04 10.79 6.99
C LEU A 13 8.29 10.79 8.33
N ASP A 14 8.35 11.94 9.01
CA ASP A 14 7.53 12.25 10.19
C ASP A 14 6.22 12.92 9.75
N GLU A 15 5.07 12.40 10.19
CA GLU A 15 3.73 12.72 9.67
C GLU A 15 3.28 14.18 9.91
N GLY A 16 4.01 14.93 10.74
CA GLY A 16 3.65 16.28 11.16
C GLY A 16 4.16 17.42 10.26
N VAL A 17 5.06 17.15 9.31
CA VAL A 17 5.83 18.23 8.65
C VAL A 17 5.12 18.85 7.44
N ASP A 18 4.02 18.28 6.94
CA ASP A 18 3.36 18.71 5.68
C ASP A 18 1.82 18.87 5.74
N ALA A 19 1.22 19.02 6.92
CA ALA A 19 -0.22 19.18 7.05
C ALA A 19 -0.68 20.60 6.62
N LEU A 20 -1.05 20.76 5.35
CA LEU A 20 -1.70 21.99 4.85
C LEU A 20 -3.04 22.24 5.56
N SER A 21 -3.19 23.42 6.16
CA SER A 21 -4.50 23.87 6.68
C SER A 21 -5.41 24.29 5.53
N TYR A 22 -6.30 23.39 5.11
CA TYR A 22 -7.29 23.67 4.06
C TYR A 22 -8.19 24.87 4.37
N LEU A 23 -8.47 25.13 5.66
CA LEU A 23 -9.24 26.30 6.09
C LEU A 23 -8.47 27.61 5.89
N ALA A 24 -7.17 27.63 6.21
CA ALA A 24 -6.33 28.80 5.96
C ALA A 24 -6.15 29.03 4.46
N HIS A 25 -5.97 27.95 3.70
CA HIS A 25 -5.84 28.03 2.24
C HIS A 25 -7.14 28.52 1.58
N ALA A 26 -8.29 28.02 2.03
CA ALA A 26 -9.63 28.48 1.63
C ALA A 26 -9.80 29.98 1.81
N ARG A 27 -9.42 30.49 3.00
CA ARG A 27 -9.47 31.92 3.31
C ARG A 27 -8.55 32.75 2.41
N ASN A 28 -7.35 32.25 2.09
CA ASN A 28 -6.35 32.99 1.33
C ASN A 28 -6.58 32.96 -0.19
N HIS A 29 -7.40 32.02 -0.68
CA HIS A 29 -7.65 31.82 -2.11
C HIS A 29 -9.14 31.82 -2.46
N ASP A 30 -9.97 32.44 -1.62
CA ASP A 30 -11.38 32.72 -1.87
C ASP A 30 -12.24 31.51 -2.28
N PHE A 31 -11.98 30.35 -1.68
CA PHE A 31 -12.85 29.17 -1.80
C PHE A 31 -13.41 28.74 -0.45
N GLN A 32 -14.48 27.96 -0.46
CA GLN A 32 -15.04 27.38 0.76
C GLN A 32 -14.58 25.93 0.92
N PHE A 33 -14.05 25.62 2.09
CA PHE A 33 -13.74 24.25 2.49
C PHE A 33 -14.83 23.70 3.39
N GLN A 34 -15.37 22.53 3.04
CA GLN A 34 -16.36 21.80 3.82
C GLN A 34 -15.73 20.48 4.26
N LEU A 35 -15.39 20.37 5.55
CA LEU A 35 -14.90 19.11 6.11
C LEU A 35 -16.06 18.10 6.14
N GLY A 36 -15.87 16.90 5.58
CA GLY A 36 -16.84 15.82 5.61
C GLY A 36 -16.59 14.76 4.54
N SER A 37 -17.15 13.57 4.75
CA SER A 37 -17.13 12.48 3.76
C SER A 37 -18.34 12.59 2.85
N VAL A 38 -18.14 12.55 1.52
CA VAL A 38 -19.24 12.47 0.56
C VAL A 38 -19.84 11.06 0.61
N VAL A 39 -21.14 10.96 0.87
CA VAL A 39 -21.87 9.68 0.98
C VAL A 39 -22.90 9.45 -0.12
N ASP A 40 -23.33 10.51 -0.79
CA ASP A 40 -24.27 10.42 -1.91
C ASP A 40 -24.06 11.57 -2.92
N ILE A 41 -24.39 11.29 -4.18
CA ILE A 41 -24.35 12.26 -5.29
C ILE A 41 -25.62 12.10 -6.10
N ASN A 42 -26.55 13.04 -5.95
CA ASN A 42 -27.74 13.13 -6.78
C ASN A 42 -27.45 14.00 -8.01
N ARG A 43 -27.47 13.39 -9.20
CA ARG A 43 -27.18 14.08 -10.47
C ARG A 43 -28.40 14.78 -11.06
N GLU A 44 -29.61 14.35 -10.70
CA GLU A 44 -30.86 14.97 -11.17
C GLU A 44 -31.09 16.32 -10.47
N THR A 45 -30.91 16.35 -9.15
CA THR A 45 -31.04 17.56 -8.33
C THR A 45 -29.72 18.30 -8.15
N LYS A 46 -28.65 17.82 -8.79
CA LYS A 46 -27.28 18.34 -8.72
C LYS A 46 -26.85 18.68 -7.29
N THR A 47 -26.91 17.69 -6.41
CA THR A 47 -26.62 17.85 -4.99
C THR A 47 -25.69 16.74 -4.52
N ILE A 48 -24.71 17.08 -3.67
CA ILE A 48 -23.91 16.09 -2.92
C ILE A 48 -24.37 16.05 -1.46
N THR A 49 -24.25 14.89 -0.84
CA THR A 49 -24.53 14.69 0.58
C THR A 49 -23.23 14.42 1.32
N LEU A 50 -22.93 15.25 2.32
CA LEU A 50 -21.84 15.05 3.27
C LEU A 50 -22.39 14.39 4.53
N ALA A 51 -21.71 13.32 4.99
CA ALA A 51 -22.03 12.63 6.23
C ALA A 51 -22.01 13.55 7.45
N GLU A 52 -22.71 13.11 8.51
CA GLU A 52 -22.52 13.65 9.84
C GLU A 52 -21.09 13.43 10.36
N LEU A 53 -20.63 14.34 11.21
CA LEU A 53 -19.32 14.27 11.85
C LEU A 53 -19.49 14.09 13.34
N HIS A 54 -18.85 13.07 13.90
CA HIS A 54 -18.84 12.79 15.33
C HIS A 54 -17.42 13.00 15.90
N ASN A 55 -17.33 13.37 17.19
CA ASN A 55 -16.06 13.33 17.90
C ASN A 55 -15.72 11.89 18.35
N GLU A 56 -14.55 11.70 18.96
CA GLU A 56 -14.11 10.40 19.48
C GLU A 56 -15.05 9.79 20.53
N LYS A 57 -15.86 10.62 21.20
CA LYS A 57 -16.86 10.18 22.20
C LYS A 57 -18.21 9.85 21.56
N GLY A 58 -18.33 9.95 20.23
CA GLY A 58 -19.56 9.69 19.48
C GLY A 58 -20.58 10.83 19.52
N GLU A 59 -20.21 12.02 20.01
CA GLU A 59 -21.09 13.18 20.01
C GLU A 59 -21.18 13.79 18.62
N LEU A 60 -22.42 14.11 18.19
CA LEU A 60 -22.68 14.79 16.93
C LEU A 60 -22.09 16.21 16.93
N LEU A 61 -21.10 16.44 16.10
CA LEU A 61 -20.48 17.75 15.89
C LEU A 61 -21.17 18.54 14.77
N VAL A 62 -21.44 17.87 13.65
CA VAL A 62 -22.03 18.48 12.46
C VAL A 62 -23.03 17.48 11.85
N PRO A 63 -24.29 17.88 11.62
CA PRO A 63 -25.27 17.01 10.97
C PRO A 63 -24.93 16.76 9.50
N GLU A 64 -25.62 15.80 8.90
CA GLU A 64 -25.62 15.59 7.44
C GLU A 64 -25.94 16.91 6.71
N ARG A 65 -25.22 17.19 5.63
CA ARG A 65 -25.39 18.41 4.82
C ARG A 65 -25.57 18.07 3.36
N LYS A 66 -26.53 18.72 2.72
CA LYS A 66 -26.76 18.66 1.27
C LYS A 66 -26.24 19.93 0.62
N LEU A 67 -25.30 19.79 -0.30
CA LEU A 67 -24.66 20.91 -0.97
C LEU A 67 -25.00 20.88 -2.47
N PRO A 68 -25.64 21.92 -3.02
CA PRO A 68 -25.92 22.01 -4.45
C PRO A 68 -24.64 22.29 -5.23
N TYR A 69 -24.60 21.88 -6.51
CA TYR A 69 -23.52 22.19 -7.43
C TYR A 69 -24.04 22.50 -8.83
N ASP A 70 -23.31 23.34 -9.58
CA ASP A 70 -23.51 23.47 -11.03
C ASP A 70 -22.60 22.54 -11.80
N THR A 71 -21.34 22.45 -11.36
CA THR A 71 -20.29 21.58 -11.87
C THR A 71 -19.62 20.86 -10.70
N LEU A 72 -19.49 19.54 -10.80
CA LEU A 72 -18.83 18.71 -9.79
C LEU A 72 -17.52 18.15 -10.35
N VAL A 73 -16.40 18.48 -9.71
CA VAL A 73 -15.08 17.89 -9.98
C VAL A 73 -14.81 16.83 -8.91
N MET A 74 -14.68 15.57 -9.32
CA MET A 74 -14.41 14.46 -8.39
C MET A 74 -12.92 14.14 -8.38
N ALA A 75 -12.32 14.25 -7.18
CA ALA A 75 -10.92 13.94 -6.92
C ALA A 75 -10.77 13.08 -5.65
N LEU A 76 -11.65 12.09 -5.48
CA LEU A 76 -11.75 11.25 -4.27
C LEU A 76 -10.61 10.22 -4.11
N GLY A 77 -9.75 10.08 -5.12
CA GLY A 77 -8.70 9.07 -5.13
C GLY A 77 -9.24 7.66 -5.35
N SER A 78 -8.48 6.66 -4.87
CA SER A 78 -8.82 5.24 -4.93
C SER A 78 -8.34 4.53 -3.68
N THR A 79 -8.97 3.42 -3.30
CA THR A 79 -8.49 2.50 -2.28
C THR A 79 -7.99 1.20 -2.91
N SER A 80 -7.17 0.46 -2.18
CA SER A 80 -6.77 -0.89 -2.56
C SER A 80 -7.99 -1.78 -2.73
N ASN A 81 -7.96 -2.60 -3.78
CA ASN A 81 -9.00 -3.57 -4.08
C ASN A 81 -8.49 -4.96 -3.73
N ASP A 82 -9.19 -5.65 -2.84
CA ASP A 82 -8.88 -7.03 -2.46
C ASP A 82 -9.47 -8.07 -3.42
N PHE A 83 -10.27 -7.61 -4.40
CA PHE A 83 -10.99 -8.44 -5.37
C PHE A 83 -11.87 -9.52 -4.72
N ASN A 84 -12.33 -9.29 -3.48
CA ASN A 84 -12.99 -10.28 -2.63
C ASN A 84 -12.18 -11.59 -2.46
N THR A 85 -10.85 -11.49 -2.48
CA THR A 85 -9.97 -12.64 -2.27
C THR A 85 -10.03 -13.05 -0.80
N PRO A 86 -10.47 -14.29 -0.48
CA PRO A 86 -10.59 -14.73 0.91
C PRO A 86 -9.27 -14.63 1.66
N GLY A 87 -9.30 -14.06 2.88
CA GLY A 87 -8.13 -13.93 3.73
C GLY A 87 -7.34 -12.64 3.54
N VAL A 88 -7.57 -11.85 2.49
CA VAL A 88 -6.78 -10.62 2.25
C VAL A 88 -7.09 -9.55 3.31
N LYS A 89 -8.36 -9.30 3.63
CA LYS A 89 -8.73 -8.29 4.65
C LYS A 89 -8.19 -8.65 6.03
N GLU A 90 -8.11 -9.94 6.34
CA GLU A 90 -7.73 -10.45 7.65
C GLU A 90 -6.21 -10.58 7.81
N ASN A 91 -5.49 -10.92 6.74
CA ASN A 91 -4.07 -11.31 6.81
C ASN A 91 -3.12 -10.34 6.08
N CYS A 92 -3.63 -9.36 5.32
CA CYS A 92 -2.79 -8.38 4.62
C CYS A 92 -2.90 -7.00 5.27
N ILE A 93 -1.83 -6.23 5.12
CA ILE A 93 -1.79 -4.81 5.47
C ILE A 93 -1.89 -4.03 4.15
N PHE A 94 -2.95 -3.25 3.99
CA PHE A 94 -3.09 -2.31 2.87
C PHE A 94 -2.18 -1.10 3.07
N LEU A 95 -1.96 -0.30 2.03
CA LEU A 95 -1.15 0.92 2.09
C LEU A 95 -1.90 2.10 1.48
N ASP A 96 -3.15 2.29 1.90
CA ASP A 96 -4.04 3.34 1.36
C ASP A 96 -4.04 4.60 2.23
N ASN A 97 -3.53 4.53 3.46
CA ASN A 97 -3.51 5.66 4.37
C ASN A 97 -2.34 5.59 5.37
N PRO A 98 -2.01 6.73 6.03
CA PRO A 98 -0.86 6.81 6.93
C PRO A 98 -0.93 5.86 8.13
N HIS A 99 -2.12 5.59 8.68
CA HIS A 99 -2.26 4.65 9.80
C HIS A 99 -1.87 3.22 9.38
N GLN A 100 -2.27 2.81 8.18
CA GLN A 100 -1.88 1.51 7.65
C GLN A 100 -0.38 1.43 7.34
N ALA A 101 0.19 2.51 6.80
CA ALA A 101 1.64 2.61 6.57
C ALA A 101 2.44 2.49 7.88
N ARG A 102 2.02 3.19 8.95
CA ARG A 102 2.60 3.06 10.29
C ARG A 102 2.47 1.64 10.85
N ARG A 103 1.30 1.02 10.71
CA ARG A 103 1.10 -0.37 11.14
C ARG A 103 2.07 -1.31 10.44
N PHE A 104 2.23 -1.18 9.12
CA PHE A 104 3.20 -1.96 8.36
C PHE A 104 4.63 -1.74 8.89
N HIS A 105 5.01 -0.49 9.12
CA HIS A 105 6.33 -0.13 9.63
C HIS A 105 6.62 -0.80 10.98
N GLN A 106 5.67 -0.75 11.92
CA GLN A 106 5.81 -1.35 13.24
C GLN A 106 5.95 -2.88 13.15
N GLU A 107 5.10 -3.56 12.39
CA GLU A 107 5.16 -5.02 12.19
C GLU A 107 6.49 -5.44 11.53
N MET A 108 6.98 -4.65 10.58
CA MET A 108 8.28 -4.87 9.94
C MET A 108 9.42 -4.77 10.96
N LEU A 109 9.43 -3.72 11.80
CA LEU A 109 10.43 -3.57 12.86
C LEU A 109 10.38 -4.73 13.85
N ASP A 110 9.19 -5.13 14.29
CA ASP A 110 9.01 -6.26 15.20
C ASP A 110 9.60 -7.56 14.64
N LEU A 111 9.44 -7.82 13.34
CA LEU A 111 10.05 -8.97 12.66
C LEU A 111 11.57 -8.90 12.66
N PHE A 112 12.15 -7.72 12.38
CA PHE A 112 13.61 -7.54 12.40
C PHE A 112 14.20 -7.63 13.80
N LEU A 113 13.52 -7.09 14.82
CA LEU A 113 13.91 -7.21 16.22
C LEU A 113 13.91 -8.68 16.66
N LYS A 114 12.83 -9.41 16.36
CA LYS A 114 12.74 -10.86 16.64
C LYS A 114 13.84 -11.64 15.92
N TYR A 115 14.16 -11.29 14.67
CA TYR A 115 15.26 -11.91 13.92
C TYR A 115 16.61 -11.66 14.60
N SER A 116 16.92 -10.41 14.95
CA SER A 116 18.20 -10.02 15.54
C SER A 116 18.39 -10.64 16.93
N ALA A 117 17.34 -10.67 17.75
CA ALA A 117 17.37 -11.28 19.09
C ALA A 117 17.67 -12.79 19.06
N ASN A 118 17.23 -13.49 18.02
CA ASN A 118 17.44 -14.92 17.86
C ASN A 118 18.59 -15.27 16.90
N LEU A 119 19.42 -14.29 16.50
CA LEU A 119 20.53 -14.45 15.55
C LEU A 119 20.16 -15.23 14.27
N GLY A 120 18.93 -15.04 13.76
CA GLY A 120 18.46 -15.72 12.56
C GLY A 120 18.17 -17.23 12.71
N ALA A 121 18.04 -17.74 13.94
CA ALA A 121 17.68 -19.15 14.19
C ALA A 121 16.37 -19.58 13.49
N ASN A 122 15.50 -18.63 13.18
CA ASN A 122 14.21 -18.85 12.50
C ASN A 122 14.26 -18.65 10.97
N GLY A 123 15.46 -18.56 10.37
CA GLY A 123 15.61 -18.24 8.96
C GLY A 123 15.37 -16.75 8.66
N LYS A 124 15.02 -16.41 7.42
CA LYS A 124 14.89 -15.02 6.93
C LYS A 124 13.56 -14.37 7.33
N VAL A 125 13.56 -13.04 7.45
CA VAL A 125 12.33 -12.23 7.44
C VAL A 125 11.75 -12.27 6.03
N ASN A 126 10.51 -12.76 5.90
CA ASN A 126 9.83 -12.88 4.61
C ASN A 126 8.72 -11.84 4.51
N ILE A 127 8.77 -11.01 3.48
CA ILE A 127 7.74 -10.00 3.20
C ILE A 127 7.22 -10.23 1.79
N ALA A 128 5.91 -10.47 1.65
CA ALA A 128 5.25 -10.57 0.36
C ALA A 128 4.50 -9.27 0.07
N ILE A 129 4.74 -8.70 -1.11
CA ILE A 129 4.07 -7.51 -1.62
C ILE A 129 3.19 -7.93 -2.79
N VAL A 130 1.90 -7.61 -2.72
CA VAL A 130 0.94 -7.91 -3.78
C VAL A 130 0.67 -6.62 -4.55
N GLY A 131 0.94 -6.64 -5.86
CA GLY A 131 0.86 -5.50 -6.76
C GLY A 131 2.24 -5.05 -7.24
N GLY A 132 2.55 -5.32 -8.50
CA GLY A 132 3.77 -4.91 -9.19
C GLY A 132 3.69 -3.52 -9.81
N GLY A 133 2.78 -2.66 -9.34
CA GLY A 133 2.70 -1.25 -9.73
C GLY A 133 3.87 -0.41 -9.17
N ALA A 134 3.81 0.91 -9.36
CA ALA A 134 4.85 1.82 -8.87
C ALA A 134 5.09 1.67 -7.37
N THR A 135 4.02 1.76 -6.57
CA THR A 135 4.05 1.64 -5.11
C THR A 135 4.68 0.33 -4.63
N GLY A 136 4.28 -0.81 -5.20
CA GLY A 136 4.81 -2.11 -4.77
C GLY A 136 6.28 -2.32 -5.14
N VAL A 137 6.71 -1.82 -6.30
CA VAL A 137 8.12 -1.87 -6.70
C VAL A 137 8.98 -0.94 -5.83
N GLU A 138 8.50 0.28 -5.57
CA GLU A 138 9.19 1.24 -4.71
C GLU A 138 9.32 0.74 -3.28
N LEU A 139 8.23 0.24 -2.68
CA LEU A 139 8.27 -0.39 -1.37
C LEU A 139 9.26 -1.55 -1.30
N SER A 140 9.32 -2.39 -2.35
CA SER A 140 10.27 -3.51 -2.38
C SER A 140 11.73 -3.04 -2.34
N ALA A 141 12.04 -1.90 -2.96
CA ALA A 141 13.37 -1.31 -2.93
C ALA A 141 13.68 -0.69 -1.57
N GLU A 142 12.73 0.07 -1.01
CA GLU A 142 12.92 0.73 0.28
C GLU A 142 13.04 -0.26 1.44
N LEU A 143 12.41 -1.44 1.39
CA LEU A 143 12.62 -2.49 2.39
C LEU A 143 14.07 -2.94 2.49
N HIS A 144 14.77 -3.05 1.35
CA HIS A 144 16.20 -3.36 1.36
C HIS A 144 17.05 -2.21 1.89
N ASN A 145 16.61 -0.97 1.70
CA ASN A 145 17.26 0.21 2.26
C ASN A 145 17.08 0.27 3.78
N ALA A 146 15.88 0.00 4.28
CA ALA A 146 15.56 -0.04 5.71
C ALA A 146 16.42 -1.08 6.47
N VAL A 147 16.64 -2.26 5.90
CA VAL A 147 17.55 -3.28 6.49
C VAL A 147 18.97 -2.74 6.64
N LYS A 148 19.50 -2.08 5.61
CA LYS A 148 20.85 -1.48 5.68
C LYS A 148 20.95 -0.40 6.76
N GLN A 149 19.91 0.42 6.90
CA GLN A 149 19.86 1.45 7.94
C GLN A 149 19.83 0.82 9.33
N LEU A 150 18.96 -0.17 9.57
CA LEU A 150 18.90 -0.89 10.84
C LEU A 150 20.24 -1.57 11.18
N HIS A 151 20.91 -2.18 10.21
CA HIS A 151 22.26 -2.69 10.40
C HIS A 151 23.23 -1.62 10.89
N SER A 152 23.20 -0.43 10.27
CA SER A 152 24.07 0.70 10.64
C SER A 152 23.81 1.23 12.06
N TYR A 153 22.59 1.04 12.58
CA TYR A 153 22.21 1.39 13.95
C TYR A 153 22.58 0.33 15.01
N GLY A 154 23.28 -0.73 14.62
CA GLY A 154 23.86 -1.69 15.57
C GLY A 154 23.07 -2.99 15.75
N TYR A 155 22.01 -3.22 14.97
CA TYR A 155 21.30 -4.50 14.95
C TYR A 155 22.12 -5.56 14.22
N LYS A 156 22.97 -6.27 14.96
CA LYS A 156 23.84 -7.33 14.45
C LYS A 156 23.03 -8.45 13.79
N GLY A 157 23.53 -8.95 12.66
CA GLY A 157 22.89 -10.02 11.89
C GLY A 157 21.84 -9.56 10.87
N LEU A 158 21.37 -8.31 10.93
CA LEU A 158 20.45 -7.76 9.92
C LEU A 158 21.20 -7.32 8.67
N THR A 159 21.63 -8.26 7.84
CA THR A 159 22.17 -7.96 6.51
C THR A 159 21.09 -8.12 5.44
N ASN A 160 21.37 -7.76 4.19
CA ASN A 160 20.41 -7.97 3.09
C ASN A 160 19.98 -9.44 2.95
N GLU A 161 20.84 -10.37 3.38
CA GLU A 161 20.55 -11.81 3.38
C GLU A 161 19.46 -12.19 4.38
N ALA A 162 19.25 -11.38 5.43
CA ALA A 162 18.21 -11.58 6.44
C ALA A 162 16.80 -11.31 5.90
N LEU A 163 16.67 -10.57 4.80
CA LEU A 163 15.38 -10.20 4.21
C LEU A 163 15.12 -10.94 2.89
N ASN A 164 13.91 -11.47 2.76
CA ASN A 164 13.37 -12.04 1.53
C ASN A 164 12.09 -11.31 1.14
N VAL A 165 12.19 -10.43 0.13
CA VAL A 165 11.03 -9.74 -0.45
C VAL A 165 10.52 -10.52 -1.66
N THR A 166 9.22 -10.82 -1.67
CA THR A 166 8.53 -11.44 -2.82
C THR A 166 7.49 -10.47 -3.38
N LEU A 167 7.68 -10.03 -4.61
CA LEU A 167 6.70 -9.19 -5.32
C LEU A 167 5.80 -10.08 -6.18
N VAL A 168 4.48 -9.97 -6.00
CA VAL A 168 3.47 -10.76 -6.70
C VAL A 168 2.65 -9.84 -7.59
N GLU A 169 2.62 -10.10 -8.89
CA GLU A 169 1.83 -9.36 -9.88
C GLU A 169 0.94 -10.32 -10.65
N ALA A 170 -0.31 -9.93 -10.90
CA ALA A 170 -1.29 -10.74 -11.63
C ALA A 170 -1.13 -10.59 -13.15
N GLY A 171 -0.68 -9.43 -13.61
CA GLY A 171 -0.36 -9.13 -15.00
C GLY A 171 0.95 -9.77 -15.48
N GLU A 172 1.23 -9.59 -16.77
CA GLU A 172 2.41 -10.19 -17.40
C GLU A 172 3.73 -9.51 -17.03
N ARG A 173 3.68 -8.29 -16.46
CA ARG A 173 4.86 -7.48 -16.13
C ARG A 173 4.60 -6.53 -14.97
N ILE A 174 5.64 -6.28 -14.18
CA ILE A 174 5.69 -5.17 -13.22
C ILE A 174 5.79 -3.82 -13.95
N LEU A 175 5.36 -2.75 -13.29
CA LEU A 175 5.30 -1.38 -13.83
C LEU A 175 4.62 -1.33 -15.21
N PRO A 176 3.36 -1.82 -15.33
CA PRO A 176 2.69 -1.89 -16.62
C PRO A 176 2.45 -0.52 -17.26
N ALA A 177 2.39 0.55 -16.47
CA ALA A 177 2.29 1.93 -16.96
C ALA A 177 3.55 2.43 -17.67
N LEU A 178 4.71 1.81 -17.46
CA LEU A 178 5.96 2.18 -18.14
C LEU A 178 6.10 1.47 -19.50
N PRO A 179 6.90 2.02 -20.43
CA PRO A 179 7.20 1.34 -21.68
C PRO A 179 7.80 -0.06 -21.48
N PRO A 180 7.46 -1.06 -22.33
CA PRO A 180 7.92 -2.44 -22.20
C PRO A 180 9.42 -2.62 -22.01
N ARG A 181 10.24 -1.74 -22.62
CA ARG A 181 11.71 -1.76 -22.48
C ARG A 181 12.17 -1.56 -21.04
N ILE A 182 11.50 -0.67 -20.29
CA ILE A 182 11.87 -0.33 -18.91
C ILE A 182 11.29 -1.36 -17.93
N SER A 183 10.03 -1.75 -18.12
CA SER A 183 9.41 -2.81 -17.32
C SER A 183 10.13 -4.15 -17.52
N GLY A 184 10.52 -4.48 -18.75
CA GLY A 184 11.18 -5.74 -19.10
C GLY A 184 12.55 -5.88 -18.45
N ALA A 185 13.36 -4.82 -18.46
CA ALA A 185 14.67 -4.83 -17.80
C ALA A 185 14.58 -4.98 -16.27
N ARG A 186 13.56 -4.38 -15.63
CA ARG A 186 13.32 -4.53 -14.18
C ARG A 186 12.68 -5.88 -13.84
N ALA A 187 11.75 -6.36 -14.66
CA ALA A 187 11.14 -7.67 -14.53
C ALA A 187 12.18 -8.79 -14.66
N GLN A 188 13.08 -8.73 -15.64
CA GLN A 188 14.15 -9.72 -15.84
C GLN A 188 15.07 -9.84 -14.62
N ARG A 189 15.41 -8.73 -13.95
CA ARG A 189 16.21 -8.76 -12.71
C ARG A 189 15.44 -9.40 -11.54
N ALA A 190 14.14 -9.12 -11.42
CA ALA A 190 13.28 -9.76 -10.41
C ALA A 190 13.07 -11.26 -10.69
N ASP A 191 12.86 -11.64 -11.96
CA ASP A 191 12.63 -13.02 -12.42
C ASP A 191 13.89 -13.89 -12.30
N GLN A 192 15.08 -13.33 -12.59
CA GLN A 192 16.36 -14.04 -12.40
C GLN A 192 16.64 -14.30 -10.92
N ALA A 193 16.36 -13.32 -10.05
CA ALA A 193 16.47 -13.48 -8.60
C ALA A 193 15.44 -14.46 -8.02
N TRP A 194 14.30 -14.65 -8.68
CA TRP A 194 13.25 -15.60 -8.28
C TRP A 194 13.51 -17.02 -8.78
N ARG A 195 13.91 -17.19 -10.06
CA ARG A 195 14.24 -18.50 -10.65
C ARG A 195 15.42 -19.18 -9.97
N SER A 196 16.47 -18.44 -9.63
CA SER A 196 17.63 -18.99 -8.90
C SER A 196 17.31 -19.48 -7.48
N ARG A 197 16.14 -19.09 -6.92
CA ARG A 197 15.69 -19.47 -5.57
C ARG A 197 14.61 -20.57 -5.56
N ILE A 198 13.86 -20.76 -6.65
CA ILE A 198 12.90 -21.88 -6.77
C ILE A 198 13.62 -23.23 -6.81
N ASP A 199 14.77 -23.31 -7.48
CA ASP A 199 15.57 -24.54 -7.53
C ASP A 199 16.09 -24.97 -6.14
N GLN A 200 16.01 -24.10 -5.13
CA GLN A 200 16.46 -24.38 -3.77
C GLN A 200 15.33 -24.81 -2.80
N ASN A 201 14.05 -24.64 -3.14
CA ASN A 201 12.94 -24.86 -2.20
C ASN A 201 11.71 -25.54 -2.87
N HIS A 202 11.88 -26.78 -3.30
CA HIS A 202 10.78 -27.61 -3.81
C HIS A 202 9.99 -28.28 -2.67
N GLY A 203 8.90 -27.65 -2.21
CA GLY A 203 8.01 -28.29 -1.23
C GLY A 203 6.56 -27.78 -1.11
N HIS A 204 6.27 -26.50 -1.40
CA HIS A 204 4.95 -25.93 -1.03
C HIS A 204 4.16 -25.20 -2.14
N GLN A 205 4.70 -25.05 -3.35
CA GLN A 205 4.14 -24.14 -4.36
C GLN A 205 3.06 -24.72 -5.30
N ARG A 206 2.64 -25.98 -5.17
CA ARG A 206 1.69 -26.58 -6.14
C ARG A 206 0.23 -26.13 -6.00
N ARG A 207 -0.15 -25.44 -4.91
CA ARG A 207 -1.56 -25.16 -4.59
C ARG A 207 -2.09 -23.83 -5.13
N CYS A 208 -1.25 -22.81 -5.33
CA CYS A 208 -1.69 -21.49 -5.80
C CYS A 208 -1.79 -21.38 -7.34
N LYS A 209 -0.97 -22.10 -8.11
CA LYS A 209 -0.97 -22.04 -9.59
C LYS A 209 -2.20 -22.68 -10.26
N ARG A 210 -2.88 -23.65 -9.62
CA ARG A 210 -4.08 -24.30 -10.21
C ARG A 210 -5.29 -23.35 -10.29
N SER A 211 -5.46 -22.49 -9.29
CA SER A 211 -6.59 -21.55 -9.15
C SER A 211 -6.61 -20.43 -10.22
N ALA A 212 -5.45 -20.02 -10.74
CA ALA A 212 -5.33 -18.96 -11.75
C ALA A 212 -5.50 -19.49 -13.19
N HIS A 213 -5.09 -20.74 -13.45
CA HIS A 213 -5.25 -21.35 -14.77
C HIS A 213 -6.71 -21.75 -15.07
N GLU A 214 -7.47 -22.12 -14.04
CA GLU A 214 -8.86 -22.56 -14.18
C GLU A 214 -9.83 -21.40 -14.48
N ARG A 215 -9.47 -20.16 -14.12
CA ARG A 215 -10.28 -18.96 -14.38
C ARG A 215 -10.08 -18.33 -15.77
N ARG A 216 -9.02 -18.68 -16.50
CA ARG A 216 -8.84 -18.26 -17.92
C ARG A 216 -9.88 -18.89 -18.87
N ARG A 217 -10.58 -19.95 -18.46
CA ARG A 217 -11.65 -20.56 -19.26
C ARG A 217 -13.03 -19.91 -19.10
N ILE A 218 -13.25 -19.13 -18.04
CA ILE A 218 -14.58 -18.58 -17.74
C ILE A 218 -14.80 -17.20 -18.41
N TYR A 219 -13.74 -16.49 -18.80
CA TYR A 219 -13.83 -15.15 -19.41
C TYR A 219 -13.68 -15.09 -20.94
N GLN A 220 -13.84 -16.22 -21.64
CA GLN A 220 -13.84 -16.29 -23.12
C GLN A 220 -15.14 -16.85 -23.71
N ARG A 221 -16.28 -16.69 -23.02
CA ARG A 221 -17.61 -16.85 -23.60
C ARG A 221 -18.54 -15.74 -23.17
#